data_AF-A0A0X3ART8-F1
#
_entry.id   AF-A0A0X3ART8-F1
#
_cell.length_a   1.000
_cell.length_b   1.000
_cell.length_c   1.000
_cell.angle_alpha   90.00
_cell.angle_beta   90.00
_cell.angle_gamma   90.00
#
_symmetry.space_group_name_H-M   'P 1'
#
loop_
_entity.id
_entity.type
_entity.pdbx_description
1 polymer ?
#
loop_
_entity_poly.entity_id
_entity_poly.type
_entity_poly.pdbx_seq_one_letter_code
_entity_poly.pdbx_strand_id
1 'polypeptide(L)'
;MKKVFILLMGTCSLISCLKIDCDKAAQAAKERECLLIIEQELSTSTPYLNAKGRNLLTKEPCECKDEGRWWVQYREYMSVGDTLIKRKGELVFYIHKKDTILSFPWGECEGKIYE
;
A
#
# COMPACT_ATOMS: atom_id res chain seq x y z
N MET A 1 9.19 -42.42 -48.27
CA MET A 1 10.11 -41.48 -47.60
C MET A 1 9.27 -40.38 -46.96
N LYS A 2 9.07 -40.43 -45.63
CA LYS A 2 8.20 -39.50 -44.90
C LYS A 2 8.93 -38.18 -44.69
N LYS A 3 8.40 -37.07 -45.22
CA LYS A 3 8.91 -35.72 -44.94
C LYS A 3 8.38 -35.30 -43.57
N VAL A 4 9.26 -35.21 -42.58
CA VAL A 4 8.93 -34.70 -41.25
C VAL A 4 8.91 -33.18 -41.34
N PHE A 5 7.72 -32.58 -41.28
CA PHE A 5 7.57 -31.15 -41.07
C PHE A 5 7.79 -30.87 -39.58
N ILE A 6 8.96 -30.31 -39.23
CA ILE A 6 9.23 -29.82 -37.88
C ILE A 6 8.50 -28.48 -37.75
N LEU A 7 7.34 -28.51 -37.10
CA LEU A 7 6.62 -27.31 -36.67
C LEU A 7 7.42 -26.69 -35.52
N LEU A 8 8.21 -25.66 -35.81
CA LEU A 8 8.92 -24.87 -34.80
C LEU A 8 7.87 -24.06 -34.02
N MET A 9 7.35 -24.66 -32.95
CA MET A 9 6.44 -24.03 -32.00
C MET A 9 7.24 -23.01 -31.19
N GLY A 10 7.48 -21.84 -31.80
CA GLY A 10 8.10 -20.70 -31.15
C GLY A 10 7.13 -20.06 -30.15
N THR A 11 6.98 -20.66 -28.98
CA THR A 11 6.43 -19.99 -27.80
C THR A 11 7.48 -19.01 -27.29
N CYS A 12 7.65 -17.91 -28.03
CA CYS A 12 8.41 -16.76 -27.57
C CYS A 12 7.67 -16.24 -26.33
N SER A 13 8.26 -16.53 -25.17
CA SER A 13 7.75 -16.17 -23.86
C SER A 13 7.72 -14.64 -23.76
N LEU A 14 6.59 -14.04 -24.10
CA LEU A 14 6.29 -12.66 -23.77
C LEU A 14 5.95 -12.60 -22.27
N ILE A 15 6.93 -12.92 -21.42
CA ILE A 15 6.93 -12.44 -20.04
C ILE A 15 7.38 -10.98 -20.13
N SER A 16 6.51 -10.14 -20.68
CA SER A 16 6.60 -8.71 -20.43
C SER A 16 6.26 -8.55 -18.96
N CYS A 17 7.28 -8.45 -18.11
CA CYS A 17 7.11 -7.90 -16.77
C CYS A 17 6.43 -6.54 -16.96
N LEU A 18 5.15 -6.46 -16.57
CA LEU A 18 4.41 -5.20 -16.55
C LEU A 18 5.25 -4.21 -15.73
N LYS A 19 5.88 -3.24 -16.39
CA LYS A 19 6.61 -2.19 -15.69
C LYS A 19 5.60 -1.39 -14.88
N ILE A 20 5.89 -1.21 -13.60
CA ILE A 20 5.05 -0.41 -12.73
C ILE A 20 5.30 1.07 -13.06
N ASP A 21 4.23 1.82 -13.26
CA ASP A 21 4.34 3.27 -13.40
C ASP A 21 4.51 3.88 -12.01
N CYS A 22 5.78 4.06 -11.61
CA CYS A 22 6.16 4.58 -10.30
C CYS A 22 5.59 5.98 -10.04
N ASP A 23 5.58 6.86 -11.05
CA ASP A 23 5.06 8.23 -10.91
C ASP A 23 3.55 8.21 -10.67
N LYS A 24 2.81 7.38 -11.41
CA LYS A 24 1.36 7.21 -11.20
C LYS A 24 1.06 6.56 -9.86
N ALA A 25 1.86 5.59 -9.42
CA ALA A 25 1.68 4.92 -8.13
C ALA A 25 1.97 5.88 -6.96
N ALA A 26 3.03 6.68 -7.05
CA ALA A 26 3.36 7.72 -6.09
C ALA A 26 2.27 8.80 -6.05
N GLN A 27 1.78 9.25 -7.21
CA GLN A 27 0.68 10.21 -7.26
C GLN A 27 -0.60 9.65 -6.61
N ALA A 28 -0.95 8.39 -6.88
CA ALA A 28 -2.08 7.73 -6.22
C ALA A 28 -1.88 7.65 -4.70
N ALA A 29 -0.65 7.38 -4.22
CA ALA A 29 -0.33 7.40 -2.80
C ALA A 29 -0.43 8.80 -2.17
N LYS A 30 -0.05 9.87 -2.90
CA LYS A 30 -0.23 11.27 -2.48
C LYS A 30 -1.71 11.65 -2.32
N GLU A 31 -2.58 11.18 -3.21
CA GLU A 31 -4.02 11.51 -3.14
C GLU A 31 -4.75 10.85 -1.96
N ARG A 32 -4.18 9.79 -1.38
CA ARG A 32 -4.77 9.08 -0.23
C ARG A 32 -4.57 9.82 1.08
N GLU A 33 -5.58 9.74 1.93
CA GLU A 33 -5.60 10.30 3.28
C GLU A 33 -6.14 9.27 4.29
N CYS A 34 -5.55 9.24 5.48
CA CYS A 34 -6.05 8.50 6.62
C CYS A 34 -5.64 9.24 7.91
N LEU A 35 -6.60 9.66 8.71
CA LEU A 35 -6.38 10.31 10.00
C LEU A 35 -7.28 9.61 11.02
N LEU A 36 -6.82 8.49 11.57
CA LEU A 36 -7.67 7.55 12.31
C LEU A 36 -6.99 7.06 13.58
N ILE A 37 -7.73 7.02 14.69
CA ILE A 37 -7.37 6.28 15.90
C ILE A 37 -8.01 4.89 15.79
N ILE A 38 -7.21 3.83 15.92
CA ILE A 38 -7.68 2.45 15.75
C ILE A 38 -8.51 2.04 16.97
N GLU A 39 -9.73 1.55 16.74
CA GLU A 39 -10.59 1.04 17.82
C GLU A 39 -10.99 -0.42 17.65
N GLN A 40 -10.63 -1.03 16.51
CA GLN A 40 -10.92 -2.43 16.22
C GLN A 40 -9.65 -3.08 15.67
N GLU A 41 -9.44 -4.34 16.04
CA GLU A 41 -8.36 -5.15 15.50
C GLU A 41 -8.44 -5.22 13.97
N LEU A 42 -7.28 -5.10 13.32
CA LEU A 42 -7.22 -5.14 11.87
C LEU A 42 -7.46 -6.56 11.39
N SER A 43 -8.33 -6.70 10.38
CA SER A 43 -8.51 -7.99 9.73
C SER A 43 -7.23 -8.44 9.01
N THR A 44 -6.86 -9.70 9.21
CA THR A 44 -5.80 -10.39 8.48
C THR A 44 -6.33 -11.16 7.27
N SER A 45 -7.66 -11.21 7.06
CA SER A 45 -8.28 -11.98 5.98
C SER A 45 -8.17 -11.32 4.60
N THR A 46 -7.72 -10.06 4.52
CA THR A 46 -7.60 -9.31 3.26
C THR A 46 -6.15 -8.84 3.04
N PRO A 47 -5.73 -8.69 1.78
CA PRO A 47 -4.42 -8.12 1.45
C PRO A 47 -4.45 -6.58 1.40
N TYR A 48 -5.49 -5.94 1.95
CA TYR A 48 -5.76 -4.51 1.86
C TYR A 48 -5.91 -3.91 3.25
N LEU A 49 -5.67 -2.61 3.39
CA LEU A 49 -5.95 -1.96 4.67
C LEU A 49 -7.46 -1.78 4.81
N ASN A 50 -7.99 -2.25 5.94
CA ASN A 50 -9.29 -1.84 6.44
C ASN A 50 -9.14 -1.60 7.95
N ALA A 51 -8.85 -0.35 8.32
CA ALA A 51 -8.76 0.08 9.70
C ALA A 51 -10.03 0.84 10.10
N LYS A 52 -10.61 0.49 11.25
CA LYS A 52 -11.84 1.09 11.78
C LYS A 52 -11.59 1.74 13.12
N GLY A 53 -12.21 2.90 13.33
CA GLY A 53 -12.17 3.60 14.60
C GLY A 53 -12.77 4.99 14.47
N ARG A 54 -12.07 6.01 15.00
CA ARG A 54 -12.54 7.40 14.97
C ARG A 54 -11.54 8.33 14.30
N ASN A 55 -12.07 9.34 13.62
CA ASN A 55 -11.25 10.34 12.96
C ASN A 55 -10.47 11.14 14.00
N LEU A 56 -9.18 11.36 13.75
CA LEU A 56 -8.30 12.06 14.69
C LEU A 56 -8.77 13.49 14.99
N LEU A 57 -9.34 14.18 14.00
CA LEU A 57 -9.77 15.57 14.09
C LEU A 57 -11.21 15.69 14.56
N THR A 58 -12.14 15.04 13.88
CA THR A 58 -13.58 15.21 14.14
C THR A 58 -14.11 14.36 15.27
N LYS A 59 -13.37 13.30 15.67
CA LYS A 59 -13.79 12.27 16.64
C LYS A 59 -15.00 11.44 16.20
N GLU A 60 -15.49 11.63 14.99
CA GLU A 60 -16.57 10.83 14.44
C GLU A 60 -16.07 9.44 14.02
N PRO A 61 -16.92 8.40 14.07
CA PRO A 61 -16.59 7.09 13.53
C PRO A 61 -16.15 7.19 12.07
N CYS A 62 -15.02 6.57 11.73
CA CYS A 62 -14.51 6.54 10.36
C CYS A 62 -13.76 5.23 10.07
N GLU A 63 -13.49 5.02 8.78
CA GLU A 63 -12.79 3.84 8.28
C GLU A 63 -11.74 4.29 7.26
N CYS A 64 -10.50 3.80 7.40
CA CYS A 64 -9.48 3.94 6.38
C CYS A 64 -9.43 2.64 5.57
N LYS A 65 -9.96 2.72 4.34
CA LYS A 65 -9.84 1.66 3.33
C LYS A 65 -8.80 2.05 2.31
N ASP A 66 -7.83 1.17 2.08
CA ASP A 66 -6.89 1.32 0.98
C ASP A 66 -6.70 -0.01 0.27
N GLU A 67 -6.97 0.00 -1.04
CA GLU A 67 -6.69 -1.13 -1.94
C GLU A 67 -5.22 -1.15 -2.39
N GLY A 68 -4.46 -0.09 -2.08
CA GLY A 68 -3.01 -0.14 -2.11
C GLY A 68 -2.45 -1.15 -1.10
N ARG A 69 -1.35 -1.80 -1.48
CA ARG A 69 -0.64 -2.76 -0.61
C ARG A 69 0.43 -2.11 0.26
N TRP A 70 0.63 -0.79 0.13
CA TRP A 70 1.71 -0.10 0.81
C TRP A 70 1.46 0.00 2.33
N TRP A 71 0.26 0.36 2.77
CA TRP A 71 0.02 0.54 4.21
C TRP A 71 -0.06 -0.79 4.96
N VAL A 72 -0.66 -1.80 4.33
CA VAL A 72 -0.91 -3.11 4.95
C VAL A 72 0.38 -3.87 5.27
N GLN A 73 1.50 -3.56 4.60
CA GLN A 73 2.80 -4.18 4.88
C GLN A 73 3.32 -3.84 6.29
N TYR A 74 2.80 -2.79 6.91
CA TYR A 74 3.14 -2.36 8.26
C TYR A 74 2.10 -2.77 9.31
N ARG A 75 1.18 -3.68 8.97
CA ARG A 75 0.07 -4.11 9.85
C ARG A 75 0.56 -4.60 11.22
N GLU A 76 1.71 -5.27 11.28
CA GLU A 76 2.29 -5.77 12.54
C GLU A 76 2.60 -4.66 13.55
N TYR A 77 2.77 -3.43 13.08
CA TYR A 77 3.01 -2.26 13.93
C TYR A 77 1.72 -1.53 14.31
N MET A 78 0.55 -1.98 13.87
CA MET A 78 -0.74 -1.33 14.13
C MET A 78 -1.49 -2.07 15.23
N SER A 79 -1.90 -1.34 16.28
CA SER A 79 -2.70 -1.91 17.37
C SER A 79 -3.82 -0.96 17.79
N VAL A 80 -4.84 -1.50 18.46
CA VAL A 80 -5.92 -0.69 19.04
C VAL A 80 -5.33 0.40 19.94
N GLY A 81 -5.78 1.63 19.76
CA GLY A 81 -5.29 2.82 20.45
C GLY A 81 -4.19 3.60 19.69
N ASP A 82 -3.52 2.98 18.71
CA ASP A 82 -2.55 3.70 17.87
C ASP A 82 -3.27 4.67 16.91
N THR A 83 -2.56 5.72 16.48
CA THR A 83 -3.07 6.65 15.47
C THR A 83 -2.37 6.44 14.14
N LEU A 84 -3.15 6.18 13.10
CA LEU A 84 -2.73 6.15 11.71
C LEU A 84 -2.82 7.56 11.11
N ILE A 85 -1.69 8.06 10.60
CA ILE A 85 -1.62 9.38 9.95
C ILE A 85 -0.99 9.23 8.57
N LYS A 86 -1.77 9.54 7.54
CA LYS A 86 -1.34 9.76 6.18
C LYS A 86 -2.07 11.00 5.69
N ARG A 87 -1.35 12.09 5.41
CA ARG A 87 -1.94 13.33 4.92
C ARG A 87 -1.98 13.34 3.39
N LYS A 88 -2.98 13.99 2.82
CA LYS A 88 -3.02 14.25 1.39
C LYS A 88 -1.78 15.07 0.96
N GLY A 89 -1.16 14.70 -0.15
CA GLY A 89 0.02 15.34 -0.71
C GLY A 89 1.37 14.77 -0.22
N GLU A 90 1.39 14.07 0.92
CA GLU A 90 2.61 13.48 1.48
C GLU A 90 2.86 12.06 0.96
N LEU A 91 4.13 11.63 0.93
CA LEU A 91 4.53 10.23 0.69
C LEU A 91 5.12 9.57 1.93
N VAL A 92 4.65 9.97 3.10
CA VAL A 92 5.01 9.32 4.36
C VAL A 92 3.74 8.89 5.07
N PHE A 93 3.75 7.65 5.57
CA PHE A 93 2.73 7.10 6.43
C PHE A 93 3.29 6.99 7.84
N TYR A 94 2.53 7.44 8.83
CA TYR A 94 2.93 7.41 10.22
C TYR A 94 2.01 6.53 11.06
N ILE A 95 2.60 5.83 12.01
CA ILE A 95 1.90 5.18 13.11
C ILE A 95 2.39 5.86 14.39
N HIS A 96 1.51 6.63 15.03
CA HIS A 96 1.81 7.24 16.31
C HIS A 96 1.38 6.26 17.41
N LYS A 97 2.37 5.81 18.16
CA LYS A 97 2.21 5.05 19.40
C LYS A 97 2.22 6.00 20.58
N LYS A 98 2.00 5.47 21.79
CA LYS A 98 1.99 6.26 23.03
C LYS A 98 3.29 7.02 23.27
N ASP A 99 4.43 6.42 22.95
CA ASP A 99 5.78 6.90 23.28
C ASP A 99 6.69 7.08 22.05
N THR A 100 6.25 6.61 20.88
CA THR A 100 7.07 6.51 19.69
C THR A 100 6.26 6.85 18.43
N ILE A 101 6.95 7.40 17.43
CA ILE A 101 6.38 7.64 16.10
C ILE A 101 7.15 6.78 15.11
N LEU A 102 6.45 5.92 14.40
CA LEU A 102 7.01 5.15 13.30
C LEU A 102 6.67 5.88 12.00
N SER A 103 7.68 6.16 11.18
CA SER A 103 7.56 6.83 9.89
C SER A 103 7.97 5.90 8.76
N PHE A 104 7.07 5.74 7.78
CA PHE A 104 7.26 4.86 6.64
C PHE A 104 7.16 5.70 5.37
N PRO A 105 8.28 6.16 4.79
CA PRO A 105 8.26 6.80 3.48
C PRO A 105 7.89 5.79 2.39
N TRP A 106 7.27 6.27 1.31
CA TRP A 106 6.87 5.43 0.17
C TRP A 106 8.09 4.79 -0.49
N GLY A 107 9.22 5.51 -0.48
CA GLY A 107 10.54 4.96 -0.72
C GLY A 107 10.99 5.07 -2.17
N GLU A 108 11.76 4.06 -2.58
CA GLU A 108 12.38 3.98 -3.90
C GLU A 108 11.53 3.12 -4.85
N CYS A 109 11.36 3.59 -6.08
CA CYS A 109 10.76 2.84 -7.17
C CYS A 109 11.59 3.04 -8.44
N GLU A 110 12.02 1.95 -9.08
CA GLU A 110 12.90 1.95 -10.25
C GLU A 110 14.16 2.85 -10.10
N GLY A 111 14.81 2.86 -8.94
CA GLY A 111 16.03 3.66 -8.73
C GLY A 111 15.77 5.13 -8.39
N LYS A 112 14.51 5.58 -8.36
CA LYS A 112 14.11 6.95 -8.01
C LYS A 112 13.50 6.97 -6.61
N ILE A 113 14.02 7.86 -5.76
CA ILE A 113 13.44 8.16 -4.44
C ILE A 113 12.29 9.14 -4.62
N TYR A 114 11.16 8.86 -3.97
CA TYR A 114 9.99 9.72 -3.96
C TYR A 114 9.77 10.31 -2.57
N GLU A 115 9.60 11.63 -2.53
CA GLU A 115 9.34 12.43 -1.33
C GLU A 115 7.99 13.20 -1.43
#